data_AF-M4SWB8-F1
#
_entry.id   AF-M4SWB8-F1
#
_cell.length_a   1.000
_cell.length_b   1.000
_cell.length_c   1.000
_cell.angle_alpha   90.00
_cell.angle_beta   90.00
_cell.angle_gamma   90.00
#
_symmetry.space_group_name_H-M   'P 1'
#
loop_
_entity.id
_entity.type
_entity.pdbx_description
1 polymer ?
#
loop_
_entity_poly.entity_id
_entity_poly.type
_entity_poly.pdbx_seq_one_letter_code
_entity_poly.pdbx_strand_id
1 'polypeptide(L)'
;MDKAFLIALTLLTMEAAETNHNEVYIGELVKKLKIAAILPSVNLKKSKKLQIAALLTTDRKKTAFLQALSELHRTCQQTDVEKAFKKALKLAADAASLAHMAGNSAALTKLAKLKTKRDTTAFTTGTGSAERKRIEVDGAKTGINTGKCTIHSYINGEAPQGAEKALTTWQLSLQVVRSDSTTASQAATQGMVCETNNGQCSGSNNGNRAGISSGTLYSTTDATKQASGKVKPTATPKECVFHSYNIAHQAAQLDTNFSEALATYTTTTDSCEPYNKRDDNNFILSVYKIAK
;
A
#
# COMPACT_ATOMS: atom_id res chain seq x y z
N MET A 1 18.58 -10.39 -7.18
CA MET A 1 17.43 -10.10 -6.28
C MET A 1 16.58 -8.97 -6.81
N ASP A 2 17.16 -7.90 -7.34
CA ASP A 2 16.42 -6.81 -8.01
C ASP A 2 15.34 -7.31 -8.97
N LYS A 3 15.66 -8.23 -9.89
CA LYS A 3 14.68 -8.70 -10.89
C LYS A 3 13.46 -9.42 -10.31
N ALA A 4 13.61 -10.25 -9.27
CA ALA A 4 12.49 -11.00 -8.70
C ALA A 4 11.62 -10.15 -7.75
N PHE A 5 12.25 -9.21 -7.03
CA PHE A 5 11.54 -8.22 -6.22
C PHE A 5 10.78 -7.23 -7.12
N LEU A 6 11.38 -6.82 -8.24
CA LEU A 6 10.71 -6.01 -9.26
C LEU A 6 9.48 -6.70 -9.88
N ILE A 7 9.53 -8.01 -10.15
CA ILE A 7 8.39 -8.74 -10.73
C ILE A 7 7.17 -8.76 -9.79
N ALA A 8 7.38 -8.93 -8.49
CA ALA A 8 6.28 -8.91 -7.51
C ALA A 8 5.71 -7.50 -7.32
N LEU A 9 6.54 -6.45 -7.44
CA LEU A 9 6.11 -5.05 -7.26
C LEU A 9 5.54 -4.38 -8.51
N THR A 10 5.88 -4.83 -9.72
CA THR A 10 5.30 -4.32 -10.97
C THR A 10 3.79 -4.53 -11.10
N LEU A 11 3.21 -5.39 -10.27
CA LEU A 11 1.77 -5.68 -10.25
C LEU A 11 0.97 -4.71 -9.36
N LEU A 12 1.63 -3.77 -8.68
CA LEU A 12 0.99 -2.90 -7.71
C LEU A 12 0.78 -1.49 -8.26
N THR A 13 -0.48 -1.15 -8.54
CA THR A 13 -0.89 0.18 -8.99
C THR A 13 -1.53 0.96 -7.84
N MET A 14 -1.02 2.15 -7.53
CA MET A 14 -1.55 3.09 -6.52
C MET A 14 -1.20 4.52 -6.90
N GLU A 15 -2.14 5.43 -6.70
CA GLU A 15 -2.12 6.78 -7.27
C GLU A 15 -1.46 7.83 -6.37
N ALA A 16 -0.19 7.70 -6.03
CA ALA A 16 0.49 8.67 -5.17
C ALA A 16 0.39 10.14 -5.67
N ALA A 17 -0.55 10.88 -5.09
CA ALA A 17 -0.66 12.33 -5.16
C ALA A 17 -0.42 12.89 -3.74
N GLU A 18 0.11 14.12 -3.62
CA GLU A 18 0.33 14.78 -2.31
C GLU A 18 -0.94 14.81 -1.43
N THR A 19 -2.12 14.85 -2.07
CA THR A 19 -3.41 14.88 -1.38
C THR A 19 -3.85 13.51 -0.86
N ASN A 20 -3.21 12.42 -1.28
CA ASN A 20 -3.58 11.05 -0.94
C ASN A 20 -2.60 10.42 0.06
N HIS A 21 -2.70 10.87 1.31
CA HIS A 21 -1.82 10.49 2.42
C HIS A 21 -1.66 8.97 2.61
N ASN A 22 -2.70 8.20 2.32
CA ASN A 22 -2.72 6.74 2.55
C ASN A 22 -1.79 6.04 1.56
N GLU A 23 -1.78 6.50 0.32
CA GLU A 23 -0.93 5.93 -0.72
C GLU A 23 0.52 6.35 -0.56
N VAL A 24 0.77 7.58 -0.12
CA VAL A 24 2.12 8.05 0.26
C VAL A 24 2.68 7.24 1.43
N TYR A 25 1.88 7.02 2.47
CA TYR A 25 2.29 6.24 3.64
C TYR A 25 2.68 4.80 3.25
N ILE A 26 1.83 4.12 2.48
CA ILE A 26 2.08 2.75 2.05
C ILE A 26 3.22 2.68 1.03
N GLY A 27 3.34 3.67 0.16
CA GLY A 27 4.47 3.81 -0.76
C GLY A 27 5.82 3.83 -0.02
N GLU A 28 5.96 4.63 1.03
CA GLU A 28 7.20 4.66 1.82
C GLU A 28 7.46 3.33 2.55
N LEU A 29 6.42 2.65 3.04
CA LEU A 29 6.53 1.31 3.63
C LEU A 29 7.12 0.31 2.62
N VAL A 30 6.62 0.32 1.38
CA VAL A 30 7.11 -0.57 0.30
C VAL A 30 8.53 -0.19 -0.10
N LYS A 31 8.85 1.10 -0.18
CA LYS A 31 10.20 1.60 -0.48
C LYS A 31 11.21 1.18 0.58
N LYS A 32 10.84 1.24 1.87
CA LYS A 32 11.67 0.75 2.97
C LYS A 32 11.90 -0.76 2.88
N LEU A 33 10.89 -1.54 2.51
CA LEU A 33 11.05 -2.98 2.23
C LEU A 33 12.02 -3.22 1.07
N LYS A 34 11.91 -2.48 -0.03
CA LYS A 34 12.84 -2.59 -1.19
C LYS A 34 14.28 -2.41 -0.74
N ILE A 35 14.56 -1.36 0.03
CA ILE A 35 15.91 -1.07 0.53
C ILE A 35 16.39 -2.18 1.46
N ALA A 36 15.54 -2.61 2.40
CA ALA A 36 15.88 -3.64 3.38
C ALA A 36 16.14 -5.01 2.72
N ALA A 37 15.44 -5.32 1.62
CA ALA A 37 15.57 -6.58 0.88
C ALA A 37 16.88 -6.69 0.06
N ILE A 38 17.69 -5.62 -0.04
CA ILE A 38 18.97 -5.67 -0.74
C ILE A 38 19.98 -6.47 0.09
N LEU A 39 20.31 -7.66 -0.40
CA LEU A 39 21.33 -8.51 0.19
C LEU A 39 22.75 -8.02 -0.15
N PRO A 40 23.68 -7.98 0.83
CA PRO A 40 25.09 -7.75 0.55
C PRO A 40 25.65 -8.83 -0.38
N SER A 41 26.46 -8.43 -1.36
CA SER A 41 27.14 -9.33 -2.29
C SER A 41 28.54 -9.76 -1.81
N VAL A 42 28.77 -9.77 -0.49
CA VAL A 42 30.10 -9.99 0.11
C VAL A 42 30.63 -11.38 -0.25
N ASN A 43 29.82 -12.43 -0.06
CA ASN A 43 30.20 -13.80 -0.38
C ASN A 43 30.36 -14.01 -1.90
N LEU A 44 29.51 -13.40 -2.72
CA LEU A 44 29.68 -13.40 -4.17
C LEU A 44 31.02 -12.76 -4.60
N LYS A 45 31.39 -11.63 -4.01
CA LYS A 45 32.67 -10.96 -4.27
C LYS A 45 33.86 -11.83 -3.83
N LYS A 46 33.80 -12.43 -2.64
CA LYS A 46 34.83 -13.37 -2.16
C LYS A 46 34.97 -14.58 -3.09
N SER A 47 33.86 -15.21 -3.47
CA SER A 47 33.82 -16.34 -4.40
C SER A 47 34.51 -16.02 -5.73
N LYS A 48 34.20 -14.85 -6.34
CA LYS A 48 34.85 -14.42 -7.59
C LYS A 48 36.35 -14.15 -7.44
N LYS A 49 36.77 -13.50 -6.35
CA LYS A 49 38.20 -13.28 -6.07
C LYS A 49 38.97 -14.60 -5.96
N LEU A 50 38.37 -15.61 -5.31
CA LEU A 50 38.95 -16.94 -5.17
C LEU A 50 39.01 -17.68 -6.52
N GLN A 51 38.01 -17.54 -7.40
CA GLN A 51 38.08 -18.08 -8.77
C GLN A 51 39.22 -17.47 -9.57
N ILE A 52 39.36 -16.14 -9.52
CA ILE A 52 40.45 -15.44 -10.19
C ILE A 52 41.80 -15.92 -9.64
N ALA A 53 41.95 -16.03 -8.31
CA ALA A 53 43.17 -16.56 -7.71
C ALA A 53 43.47 -18.01 -8.12
N ALA A 54 42.43 -18.85 -8.27
CA ALA A 54 42.57 -20.23 -8.73
C ALA A 54 43.04 -20.31 -10.19
N LEU A 55 42.62 -19.37 -11.05
CA LEU A 55 43.05 -19.27 -12.44
C LEU A 55 44.48 -18.74 -12.59
N LEU A 56 44.92 -17.89 -11.67
CA LEU A 56 46.25 -17.27 -11.69
C LEU A 56 47.35 -18.15 -11.07
N THR A 57 46.99 -19.25 -10.40
CA THR A 57 47.96 -20.13 -9.76
C THR A 57 48.27 -21.35 -10.62
N THR A 58 49.54 -21.72 -10.69
CA THR A 58 50.03 -22.90 -11.43
C THR A 58 50.08 -24.15 -10.56
N ASP A 59 49.94 -24.02 -9.24
CA ASP A 59 49.90 -25.15 -8.30
C ASP A 59 48.51 -25.79 -8.30
N ARG A 60 48.46 -27.04 -8.76
CA ARG A 60 47.23 -27.82 -8.89
C ARG A 60 46.50 -28.05 -7.56
N LYS A 61 47.22 -28.25 -6.45
CA LYS A 61 46.61 -28.41 -5.12
C LYS A 61 46.04 -27.09 -4.64
N LYS A 62 46.78 -25.99 -4.84
CA LYS A 62 46.32 -24.64 -4.49
C LYS A 62 45.11 -24.21 -5.32
N THR A 63 45.08 -24.52 -6.63
CA THR A 63 43.92 -24.30 -7.51
C THR A 63 42.68 -25.00 -6.96
N ALA A 64 42.79 -26.29 -6.62
CA ALA A 64 41.67 -27.07 -6.11
C ALA A 64 41.15 -26.53 -4.78
N PHE A 65 42.04 -26.10 -3.87
CA PHE A 65 41.65 -25.52 -2.59
C PHE A 65 40.91 -24.18 -2.76
N LEU A 66 41.40 -23.31 -3.63
CA LEU A 66 40.75 -22.02 -3.94
C LEU A 66 39.38 -22.23 -4.61
N GLN A 67 39.24 -23.25 -5.45
CA GLN A 67 37.95 -23.62 -6.04
C GLN A 67 36.96 -24.11 -4.97
N ALA A 68 37.38 -24.96 -4.04
CA ALA A 68 36.53 -25.43 -2.94
C ALA A 68 36.06 -24.26 -2.05
N LEU A 69 36.94 -23.32 -1.71
CA LEU A 69 36.57 -22.10 -0.97
C LEU A 69 35.64 -21.19 -1.77
N SER A 70 35.86 -21.07 -3.08
CA SER A 70 34.99 -20.30 -3.95
C SER A 70 33.57 -20.85 -3.97
N GLU A 71 33.44 -22.17 -4.07
CA GLU A 71 32.13 -22.84 -4.07
C GLU A 71 31.45 -22.69 -2.72
N LEU A 72 32.18 -22.82 -1.60
CA LEU A 72 31.63 -22.56 -0.26
C LEU A 72 30.97 -21.19 -0.18
N HIS A 73 31.68 -20.12 -0.56
CA HIS A 73 31.12 -18.77 -0.56
C HIS A 73 29.95 -18.62 -1.55
N ARG A 74 29.98 -19.30 -2.69
CA ARG A 74 28.89 -19.28 -3.68
C ARG A 74 27.62 -19.90 -3.10
N THR A 75 27.71 -21.10 -2.54
CA THR A 75 26.59 -21.81 -1.91
C THR A 75 26.03 -21.00 -0.74
N CYS A 76 26.90 -20.43 0.07
CA CYS A 76 26.51 -19.52 1.14
C CYS A 76 25.66 -18.34 0.65
N GLN A 77 26.12 -17.65 -0.39
CA GLN A 77 25.37 -16.54 -0.98
C GLN A 77 24.01 -17.01 -1.51
N GLN A 78 23.93 -18.20 -2.11
CA GLN A 78 22.68 -18.76 -2.63
C GLN A 78 21.69 -19.05 -1.50
N THR A 79 22.14 -19.65 -0.41
CA THR A 79 21.32 -19.91 0.78
C THR A 79 20.82 -18.61 1.42
N ASP A 80 21.68 -17.60 1.56
CA ASP A 80 21.29 -16.27 2.04
C ASP A 80 20.21 -15.66 1.14
N VAL A 81 20.39 -15.73 -0.18
CA VAL A 81 19.42 -15.26 -1.18
C VAL A 81 18.09 -15.99 -1.06
N GLU A 82 18.08 -17.31 -0.89
CA GLU A 82 16.84 -18.07 -0.74
C GLU A 82 16.09 -17.72 0.55
N LYS A 83 16.80 -17.64 1.68
CA LYS A 83 16.23 -17.27 2.99
C LYS A 83 15.63 -15.86 2.94
N ALA A 84 16.38 -14.89 2.42
CA ALA A 84 15.90 -13.52 2.27
C ALA A 84 14.76 -13.42 1.26
N PHE A 85 14.77 -14.20 0.18
CA PHE A 85 13.68 -14.22 -0.80
C PHE A 85 12.36 -14.70 -0.16
N LYS A 86 12.39 -15.80 0.61
CA LYS A 86 11.18 -16.31 1.29
C LYS A 86 10.59 -15.28 2.26
N LYS A 87 11.44 -14.60 3.04
CA LYS A 87 11.00 -13.52 3.94
C LYS A 87 10.42 -12.33 3.16
N ALA A 88 11.12 -11.89 2.11
CA ALA A 88 10.69 -10.77 1.27
C ALA A 88 9.38 -11.05 0.53
N LEU A 89 9.13 -12.30 0.11
CA LEU A 89 7.92 -12.69 -0.61
C LEU A 89 6.66 -12.48 0.24
N LYS A 90 6.70 -12.88 1.52
CA LYS A 90 5.59 -12.67 2.45
C LYS A 90 5.31 -11.18 2.64
N LEU A 91 6.36 -10.40 2.92
CA LEU A 91 6.23 -8.95 3.09
C LEU A 91 5.76 -8.26 1.81
N ALA A 92 6.18 -8.72 0.63
CA ALA A 92 5.68 -8.19 -0.63
C ALA A 92 4.18 -8.44 -0.82
N ALA A 93 3.67 -9.61 -0.41
CA ALA A 93 2.23 -9.90 -0.45
C ALA A 93 1.43 -9.05 0.55
N ASP A 94 1.98 -8.82 1.74
CA ASP A 94 1.37 -7.93 2.74
C ASP A 94 1.37 -6.47 2.23
N ALA A 95 2.47 -6.02 1.61
CA ALA A 95 2.57 -4.71 0.99
C ALA A 95 1.58 -4.54 -0.18
N ALA A 96 1.35 -5.59 -0.97
CA ALA A 96 0.34 -5.61 -2.03
C ALA A 96 -1.08 -5.44 -1.50
N SER A 97 -1.37 -6.08 -0.38
CA SER A 97 -2.68 -5.99 0.27
C SER A 97 -2.89 -4.60 0.88
N LEU A 98 -1.88 -4.04 1.55
CA LEU A 98 -1.87 -2.65 2.01
C LEU A 98 -2.12 -1.68 0.86
N ALA A 99 -1.45 -1.89 -0.26
CA ALA A 99 -1.59 -1.07 -1.45
C ALA A 99 -3.01 -1.05 -2.01
N HIS A 100 -3.59 -2.24 -2.17
CA HIS A 100 -4.97 -2.38 -2.61
C HIS A 100 -5.94 -1.68 -1.66
N MET A 101 -5.72 -1.80 -0.35
CA MET A 101 -6.54 -1.15 0.66
C MET A 101 -6.45 0.38 0.61
N ALA A 102 -5.28 0.97 0.38
CA ALA A 102 -5.16 2.42 0.21
C ALA A 102 -5.80 2.92 -1.08
N GLY A 103 -5.70 2.19 -2.20
CA GLY A 103 -6.39 2.53 -3.44
C GLY A 103 -7.91 2.54 -3.25
N ASN A 104 -8.46 1.50 -2.62
CA ASN A 104 -9.88 1.46 -2.25
C ASN A 104 -10.24 2.58 -1.29
N SER A 105 -9.38 2.89 -0.33
CA SER A 105 -9.62 3.96 0.64
C SER A 105 -9.71 5.34 -0.01
N ALA A 106 -8.83 5.62 -0.96
CA ALA A 106 -8.86 6.85 -1.74
C ALA A 106 -10.18 7.01 -2.52
N ALA A 107 -10.62 5.94 -3.17
CA ALA A 107 -11.90 5.91 -3.89
C ALA A 107 -13.08 6.15 -2.93
N LEU A 108 -13.09 5.50 -1.76
CA LEU A 108 -14.18 5.64 -0.78
C LEU A 108 -14.19 7.01 -0.10
N THR A 109 -13.03 7.62 0.16
CA THR A 109 -12.94 9.00 0.65
C THR A 109 -13.53 10.00 -0.35
N LYS A 110 -13.35 9.77 -1.66
CA LYS A 110 -13.96 10.59 -2.71
C LYS A 110 -15.45 10.30 -2.87
N LEU A 111 -15.87 9.04 -2.74
CA LEU A 111 -17.29 8.66 -2.71
C LEU A 111 -18.02 9.31 -1.53
N ALA A 112 -17.39 9.39 -0.36
CA ALA A 112 -17.94 10.12 0.79
C ALA A 112 -18.16 11.62 0.51
N LYS A 113 -17.44 12.18 -0.47
CA LYS A 113 -17.58 13.57 -0.90
C LYS A 113 -18.51 13.74 -2.11
N LEU A 114 -19.07 12.65 -2.66
CA LEU A 114 -20.02 12.68 -3.76
C LEU A 114 -21.22 13.54 -3.38
N LYS A 115 -21.50 14.57 -4.18
CA LYS A 115 -22.65 15.45 -3.97
C LYS A 115 -23.65 15.35 -5.10
N THR A 116 -24.93 15.43 -4.74
CA THR A 116 -25.99 15.76 -5.69
C THR A 116 -25.98 17.26 -5.97
N LYS A 117 -26.33 17.64 -7.19
CA LYS A 117 -26.60 19.02 -7.57
C LYS A 117 -28.10 19.31 -7.38
N ARG A 118 -28.42 20.54 -6.96
CA ARG A 118 -29.80 21.04 -6.99
C ARG A 118 -30.20 21.24 -8.46
N ASP A 119 -31.21 20.52 -8.93
CA ASP A 119 -31.75 20.72 -10.27
C ASP A 119 -32.71 21.92 -10.30
N THR A 120 -32.34 22.95 -11.05
CA THR A 120 -33.10 24.18 -11.21
C THR A 120 -34.08 24.11 -12.38
N THR A 121 -34.08 23.02 -13.16
CA THR A 121 -34.80 22.89 -14.43
C THR A 121 -35.66 21.62 -14.43
N ALA A 122 -36.97 21.75 -14.65
CA ALA A 122 -37.86 20.58 -14.72
C ALA A 122 -37.61 19.77 -16.00
N PHE A 123 -37.57 18.45 -15.89
CA PHE A 123 -37.41 17.51 -17.01
C PHE A 123 -38.71 17.35 -17.83
N THR A 124 -39.86 17.77 -17.28
CA THR A 124 -41.16 17.74 -17.96
C THR A 124 -41.84 19.10 -17.82
N THR A 125 -42.25 19.70 -18.94
CA THR A 125 -42.81 21.06 -19.03
C THR A 125 -44.32 21.10 -19.31
N GLY A 126 -45.01 19.96 -19.25
CA GLY A 126 -46.45 19.88 -19.53
C GLY A 126 -47.29 20.52 -18.42
N THR A 127 -48.10 21.51 -18.77
CA THR A 127 -49.11 22.12 -17.88
C THR A 127 -50.05 21.05 -17.34
N GLY A 128 -50.15 20.92 -16.00
CA GLY A 128 -50.99 19.93 -15.33
C GLY A 128 -50.36 18.54 -15.11
N SER A 129 -49.12 18.32 -15.57
CA SER A 129 -48.37 17.08 -15.30
C SER A 129 -47.45 17.22 -14.08
N ALA A 130 -47.12 16.10 -13.44
CA ALA A 130 -46.10 16.08 -12.38
C ALA A 130 -44.73 16.50 -12.94
N GLU A 131 -44.13 17.55 -12.38
CA GLU A 131 -42.76 17.95 -12.72
C GLU A 131 -41.77 16.89 -12.23
N ARG A 132 -41.09 16.22 -13.18
CA ARG A 132 -39.98 15.32 -12.86
C ARG A 132 -38.68 16.12 -12.83
N LYS A 133 -37.82 15.90 -11.84
CA LYS A 133 -36.47 16.48 -11.77
C LYS A 133 -35.42 15.38 -11.77
N ARG A 134 -34.27 15.62 -12.39
CA ARG A 134 -33.20 14.61 -12.44
C ARG A 134 -32.35 14.71 -11.17
N ILE A 135 -31.94 13.57 -10.61
CA ILE A 135 -30.82 13.53 -9.67
C ILE A 135 -29.54 13.55 -10.51
N GLU A 136 -28.79 14.64 -10.45
CA GLU A 136 -27.50 14.78 -11.12
C GLU A 136 -26.37 14.85 -10.08
N VAL A 137 -25.23 14.25 -10.41
CA VAL A 137 -23.99 14.36 -9.63
C VAL A 137 -23.36 15.73 -9.91
N ASP A 138 -22.84 16.38 -8.86
CA ASP A 138 -22.04 17.59 -9.01
C ASP A 138 -20.75 17.29 -9.80
N GLY A 139 -20.62 17.90 -10.99
CA GLY A 139 -19.46 17.73 -11.87
C GLY A 139 -18.13 18.17 -11.26
N ALA A 140 -18.14 19.00 -10.21
CA ALA A 140 -16.92 19.35 -9.46
C ALA A 140 -16.59 18.31 -8.36
N LYS A 141 -17.53 17.43 -8.01
CA LYS A 141 -17.43 16.42 -6.94
C LYS A 141 -17.97 15.07 -7.39
N THR A 142 -17.45 14.59 -8.52
CA THR A 142 -17.91 13.37 -9.20
C THR A 142 -17.63 12.08 -8.45
N GLY A 143 -16.73 12.10 -7.46
CA GLY A 143 -16.29 10.90 -6.75
C GLY A 143 -15.42 9.93 -7.57
N ILE A 144 -15.18 10.23 -8.85
CA ILE A 144 -14.37 9.41 -9.77
C ILE A 144 -12.96 9.99 -9.85
N ASN A 145 -11.94 9.14 -9.75
CA ASN A 145 -10.57 9.57 -9.85
C ASN A 145 -10.08 9.64 -11.31
N THR A 146 -9.30 10.67 -11.64
CA THR A 146 -8.70 10.87 -12.97
C THR A 146 -7.18 10.75 -12.96
N GLY A 147 -6.52 10.77 -11.80
CA GLY A 147 -5.07 10.62 -11.72
C GLY A 147 -4.64 9.16 -11.90
N LYS A 148 -3.37 8.98 -12.29
CA LYS A 148 -2.70 7.68 -12.36
C LYS A 148 -1.31 7.87 -11.79
N CYS A 149 -1.03 7.26 -10.66
CA CYS A 149 0.31 6.92 -10.23
C CYS A 149 0.33 5.41 -10.00
N THR A 150 1.50 4.80 -10.03
CA THR A 150 1.67 3.38 -9.71
C THR A 150 2.65 3.26 -8.56
N ILE A 151 2.61 2.18 -7.78
CA ILE A 151 3.67 1.94 -6.78
C ILE A 151 5.03 1.87 -7.48
N HIS A 152 5.04 1.36 -8.71
CA HIS A 152 6.23 1.37 -9.56
C HIS A 152 6.79 2.79 -9.79
N SER A 153 5.94 3.76 -10.14
CA SER A 153 6.30 5.19 -10.24
C SER A 153 6.89 5.72 -8.93
N TYR A 154 6.19 5.46 -7.83
CA TYR A 154 6.57 5.91 -6.50
C TYR A 154 7.95 5.40 -6.07
N ILE A 155 8.23 4.13 -6.33
CA ILE A 155 9.47 3.45 -5.93
C ILE A 155 10.68 3.85 -6.76
N ASN A 156 10.45 4.39 -7.96
CA ASN A 156 11.50 4.79 -8.89
C ASN A 156 11.81 6.29 -8.84
N GLY A 157 11.29 7.01 -7.84
CA GLY A 157 11.72 8.38 -7.53
C GLY A 157 10.68 9.47 -7.80
N GLU A 158 9.46 9.12 -8.17
CA GLU A 158 8.35 10.07 -8.36
C GLU A 158 7.54 10.29 -7.07
N ALA A 159 8.15 10.04 -5.91
CA ALA A 159 7.48 10.26 -4.63
C ALA A 159 7.23 11.77 -4.40
N PRO A 160 6.07 12.16 -3.86
CA PRO A 160 5.79 13.56 -3.55
C PRO A 160 6.78 14.15 -2.54
N GLN A 161 6.95 15.47 -2.56
CA GLN A 161 7.90 16.15 -1.66
C GLN A 161 7.50 15.94 -0.19
N GLY A 162 8.46 15.56 0.67
CA GLY A 162 8.22 15.33 2.10
C GLY A 162 7.61 13.97 2.44
N ALA A 163 7.43 13.09 1.45
CA ALA A 163 6.92 11.73 1.63
C ALA A 163 7.74 10.93 2.67
N GLU A 164 9.05 11.14 2.76
CA GLU A 164 9.95 10.42 3.67
C GLU A 164 9.58 10.57 5.15
N LYS A 165 8.84 11.62 5.51
CA LYS A 165 8.37 11.86 6.88
C LYS A 165 7.08 11.10 7.20
N ALA A 166 6.39 10.54 6.22
CA ALA A 166 5.10 9.88 6.44
C ALA A 166 5.22 8.71 7.44
N LEU A 167 6.30 7.92 7.37
CA LEU A 167 6.49 6.78 8.26
C LEU A 167 6.72 7.16 9.72
N THR A 168 7.23 8.36 10.00
CA THR A 168 7.53 8.82 11.36
C THR A 168 6.47 9.77 11.90
N THR A 169 5.81 10.53 11.03
CA THR A 169 4.88 11.61 11.43
C THR A 169 3.42 11.26 11.24
N TRP A 170 3.06 10.20 10.51
CA TRP A 170 1.66 9.84 10.26
C TRP A 170 1.28 8.49 10.88
N GLN A 171 0.00 8.41 11.27
CA GLN A 171 -0.66 7.18 11.72
C GLN A 171 -2.02 7.04 11.01
N LEU A 172 -2.42 5.81 10.71
CA LEU A 172 -3.70 5.56 10.03
C LEU A 172 -4.86 5.70 11.03
N SER A 173 -5.82 6.56 10.68
CA SER A 173 -7.10 6.74 11.36
C SER A 173 -8.19 6.11 10.50
N LEU A 174 -8.89 5.11 11.01
CA LEU A 174 -9.75 4.27 10.19
C LEU A 174 -11.21 4.69 10.32
N GLN A 175 -11.83 5.01 9.18
CA GLN A 175 -13.21 5.40 9.06
C GLN A 175 -13.96 4.41 8.19
N VAL A 176 -15.29 4.39 8.32
CA VAL A 176 -16.17 3.63 7.46
C VAL A 176 -17.15 4.56 6.77
N VAL A 177 -17.28 4.41 5.45
CA VAL A 177 -18.31 5.10 4.66
C VAL A 177 -19.65 4.43 4.88
N ARG A 178 -20.69 5.23 5.07
CA ARG A 178 -22.07 4.79 5.23
C ARG A 178 -23.00 5.67 4.41
N SER A 179 -24.14 5.11 4.00
CA SER A 179 -25.24 5.94 3.53
C SER A 179 -25.59 6.95 4.62
N ASP A 180 -25.80 8.21 4.23
CA ASP A 180 -26.30 9.19 5.17
C ASP A 180 -27.71 8.78 5.63
N SER A 181 -27.91 8.67 6.95
CA SER A 181 -29.18 8.24 7.56
C SER A 181 -29.90 9.39 8.26
N THR A 182 -29.41 10.63 8.07
CA THR A 182 -30.05 11.83 8.60
C THR A 182 -31.51 11.88 8.15
N THR A 183 -32.43 12.00 9.12
CA THR A 183 -33.86 12.10 8.85
C THR A 183 -34.17 13.26 7.92
N ALA A 184 -35.09 13.04 6.98
CA ALA A 184 -35.51 14.07 6.03
C ALA A 184 -35.98 15.35 6.75
N SER A 185 -35.42 16.49 6.36
CA SER A 185 -35.77 17.81 6.91
C SER A 185 -35.64 18.88 5.83
N GLN A 186 -36.51 19.89 5.87
CA GLN A 186 -36.47 21.03 4.94
C GLN A 186 -35.19 21.89 5.08
N ALA A 187 -34.46 21.76 6.20
CA ALA A 187 -33.23 22.51 6.49
C ALA A 187 -31.94 21.66 6.42
N ALA A 188 -32.00 20.44 5.88
CA ALA A 188 -30.85 19.53 5.86
C ALA A 188 -29.76 19.96 4.86
N THR A 189 -28.50 19.77 5.24
CA THR A 189 -27.32 20.04 4.40
C THR A 189 -26.92 18.85 3.51
N GLN A 190 -27.64 17.74 3.64
CA GLN A 190 -27.52 16.49 2.88
C GLN A 190 -28.39 16.50 1.61
N GLY A 191 -28.10 15.59 0.68
CA GLY A 191 -28.93 15.39 -0.51
C GLY A 191 -30.27 14.75 -0.13
N MET A 192 -31.37 15.46 -0.35
CA MET A 192 -32.72 15.04 0.07
C MET A 192 -33.78 15.37 -0.98
N VAL A 193 -34.91 14.66 -0.92
CA VAL A 193 -36.12 15.01 -1.66
C VAL A 193 -37.05 15.79 -0.74
N CYS A 194 -37.55 16.92 -1.21
CA CYS A 194 -38.47 17.80 -0.50
C CYS A 194 -39.78 17.94 -1.29
N GLU A 195 -40.91 18.19 -0.62
CA GLU A 195 -42.18 18.48 -1.27
C GLU A 195 -42.56 19.95 -1.06
N THR A 196 -42.66 20.73 -2.14
CA THR A 196 -43.03 22.15 -2.10
C THR A 196 -43.90 22.55 -3.30
N ASN A 197 -44.66 23.64 -3.18
CA ASN A 197 -45.55 24.09 -4.27
C ASN A 197 -44.82 24.55 -5.54
N ASN A 198 -43.55 24.92 -5.45
CA ASN A 198 -42.72 25.42 -6.56
C ASN A 198 -41.57 24.45 -6.93
N GLY A 199 -41.52 23.27 -6.32
CA GLY A 199 -40.46 22.28 -6.54
C GLY A 199 -39.07 22.71 -6.03
N GLN A 200 -38.96 23.79 -5.26
CA GLN A 200 -37.69 24.23 -4.66
C GLN A 200 -37.61 23.82 -3.19
N CYS A 201 -36.48 23.22 -2.77
CA CYS A 201 -36.23 22.86 -1.37
C CYS A 201 -35.86 24.03 -0.45
N SER A 202 -36.22 25.26 -0.82
CA SER A 202 -36.05 26.47 0.01
C SER A 202 -37.38 27.06 0.47
N GLY A 203 -38.52 26.44 0.13
CA GLY A 203 -39.86 26.87 0.54
C GLY A 203 -40.35 26.11 1.78
N SER A 204 -41.05 26.82 2.67
CA SER A 204 -41.60 26.31 3.94
C SER A 204 -42.93 25.55 3.82
N ASN A 205 -43.53 25.51 2.63
CA ASN A 205 -44.92 25.07 2.46
C ASN A 205 -44.98 23.72 1.74
N ASN A 206 -45.61 22.73 2.38
CA ASN A 206 -45.92 21.44 1.78
C ASN A 206 -46.77 21.65 0.52
N GLY A 207 -46.44 20.93 -0.55
CA GLY A 207 -47.08 21.15 -1.86
C GLY A 207 -46.98 19.96 -2.80
N ASN A 208 -47.70 20.02 -3.92
CA ASN A 208 -47.88 18.90 -4.85
C ASN A 208 -46.66 18.61 -5.76
N ARG A 209 -45.50 19.23 -5.52
CA ARG A 209 -44.30 19.05 -6.37
C ARG A 209 -43.10 18.65 -5.53
N ALA A 210 -42.27 17.75 -6.05
CA ALA A 210 -41.04 17.32 -5.40
C ALA A 210 -39.79 18.05 -5.96
N GLY A 211 -38.85 18.38 -5.10
CA GLY A 211 -37.53 18.94 -5.43
C GLY A 211 -36.39 18.14 -4.80
N ILE A 212 -35.17 18.28 -5.32
CA ILE A 212 -33.96 17.65 -4.77
C ILE A 212 -33.02 18.75 -4.23
N SER A 213 -32.60 18.65 -2.97
CA SER A 213 -31.55 19.48 -2.41
C SER A 213 -30.17 18.98 -2.84
N SER A 214 -29.23 19.91 -2.98
CA SER A 214 -27.81 19.54 -3.11
C SER A 214 -27.26 19.10 -1.77
N GLY A 215 -26.47 18.04 -1.75
CA GLY A 215 -25.74 17.63 -0.55
C GLY A 215 -25.02 16.30 -0.74
N THR A 216 -24.35 15.84 0.29
CA THR A 216 -23.68 14.53 0.28
C THR A 216 -24.70 13.40 0.40
N LEU A 217 -24.41 12.27 -0.25
CA LEU A 217 -25.20 11.04 -0.15
C LEU A 217 -24.65 10.04 0.89
N TYR A 218 -23.38 10.22 1.23
CA TYR A 218 -22.64 9.35 2.13
C TYR A 218 -22.01 10.17 3.25
N SER A 219 -21.78 9.53 4.39
CA SER A 219 -21.05 10.07 5.52
C SER A 219 -19.92 9.13 5.92
N THR A 220 -18.93 9.63 6.63
CA THR A 220 -17.92 8.80 7.29
C THR A 220 -18.19 8.76 8.79
N THR A 221 -18.03 7.58 9.37
CA THR A 221 -18.09 7.39 10.82
C THR A 221 -16.84 6.63 11.26
N ASP A 222 -16.36 6.89 12.48
CA ASP A 222 -15.24 6.14 13.02
C ASP A 222 -15.51 4.64 13.04
N ALA A 223 -14.45 3.86 12.83
CA ALA A 223 -14.50 2.42 13.03
C ALA A 223 -14.68 2.12 14.54
N THR A 224 -15.92 1.97 15.01
CA THR A 224 -16.28 2.01 16.45
C THR A 224 -15.79 0.84 17.31
N LYS A 225 -14.92 -0.05 16.84
CA LYS A 225 -14.32 -1.14 17.64
C LYS A 225 -12.91 -1.46 17.15
N GLN A 226 -11.92 -0.98 17.91
CA GLN A 226 -10.50 -1.35 17.97
C GLN A 226 -9.59 -1.13 16.73
N ALA A 227 -8.39 -0.65 17.11
CA ALA A 227 -7.15 -0.40 16.38
C ALA A 227 -7.17 0.73 15.33
N SER A 228 -6.53 1.86 15.65
CA SER A 228 -5.72 2.57 14.66
C SER A 228 -4.64 1.60 14.14
N GLY A 229 -4.04 1.90 12.97
CA GLY A 229 -2.87 1.14 12.50
C GLY A 229 -1.70 1.20 13.50
N LYS A 230 -0.46 1.02 13.04
CA LYS A 230 0.72 1.09 13.92
C LYS A 230 0.71 2.40 14.72
N VAL A 231 0.49 2.29 16.04
CA VAL A 231 0.34 3.45 16.94
C VAL A 231 1.67 4.19 17.06
N LYS A 232 1.63 5.51 16.91
CA LYS A 232 2.77 6.40 17.04
C LYS A 232 2.38 7.58 17.93
N PRO A 233 2.95 7.72 19.14
CA PRO A 233 2.46 8.67 20.16
C PRO A 233 2.40 10.14 19.72
N THR A 234 3.27 10.56 18.80
CA THR A 234 3.39 11.94 18.33
C THR A 234 2.94 12.13 16.88
N ALA A 235 2.32 11.12 16.28
CA ALA A 235 1.96 11.15 14.86
C ALA A 235 0.59 11.78 14.60
N THR A 236 0.50 12.55 13.52
CA THR A 236 -0.75 13.11 13.00
C THR A 236 -1.63 11.98 12.42
N PRO A 237 -2.88 11.84 12.87
CA PRO A 237 -3.83 10.90 12.25
C PRO A 237 -4.14 11.29 10.81
N LYS A 238 -4.13 10.30 9.90
CA LYS A 238 -4.54 10.44 8.49
C LYS A 238 -5.70 9.49 8.22
N GLU A 239 -6.79 10.04 7.70
CA GLU A 239 -8.04 9.30 7.51
C GLU A 239 -7.95 8.29 6.35
N CYS A 240 -8.28 7.04 6.67
CA CYS A 240 -8.47 5.94 5.74
C CYS A 240 -9.92 5.48 5.82
N VAL A 241 -10.70 5.75 4.76
CA VAL A 241 -12.10 5.32 4.66
C VAL A 241 -12.18 3.90 4.10
N PHE A 242 -13.02 3.05 4.70
CA PHE A 242 -13.31 1.68 4.27
C PHE A 242 -14.82 1.46 4.14
N HIS A 243 -15.23 0.38 3.46
CA HIS A 243 -16.66 0.09 3.25
C HIS A 243 -17.28 -0.72 4.41
N SER A 244 -16.48 -1.23 5.35
CA SER A 244 -16.97 -1.95 6.52
C SER A 244 -15.95 -1.91 7.67
N TYR A 245 -16.43 -2.13 8.90
CA TYR A 245 -15.60 -2.20 10.08
C TYR A 245 -14.60 -3.36 10.03
N ASN A 246 -14.99 -4.52 9.48
CA ASN A 246 -14.13 -5.69 9.40
C ASN A 246 -12.91 -5.42 8.52
N ILE A 247 -13.10 -4.75 7.38
CA ILE A 247 -12.01 -4.41 6.47
C ILE A 247 -11.12 -3.32 7.05
N ALA A 248 -11.70 -2.32 7.73
CA ALA A 248 -10.91 -1.34 8.48
C ALA A 248 -10.01 -2.06 9.51
N HIS A 249 -10.55 -2.97 10.31
CA HIS A 249 -9.78 -3.72 11.30
C HIS A 249 -8.69 -4.60 10.66
N GLN A 250 -8.98 -5.29 9.56
CA GLN A 250 -7.97 -6.05 8.81
C GLN A 250 -6.84 -5.16 8.31
N ALA A 251 -7.15 -3.95 7.83
CA ALA A 251 -6.15 -2.97 7.42
C ALA A 251 -5.26 -2.54 8.59
N ALA A 252 -5.85 -2.30 9.76
CA ALA A 252 -5.12 -1.93 10.98
C ALA A 252 -4.11 -3.00 11.41
N GLN A 253 -4.57 -4.25 11.44
CA GLN A 253 -3.75 -5.40 11.79
C GLN A 253 -2.64 -5.61 10.78
N LEU A 254 -2.95 -5.50 9.49
CA LEU A 254 -1.95 -5.67 8.44
C LEU A 254 -0.88 -4.58 8.49
N ASP A 255 -1.25 -3.31 8.69
CA ASP A 255 -0.30 -2.20 8.85
C ASP A 255 0.61 -2.42 10.07
N THR A 256 0.04 -2.84 11.20
CA THR A 256 0.80 -3.13 12.42
C THR A 256 1.79 -4.27 12.19
N ASN A 257 1.30 -5.42 11.70
CA ASN A 257 2.11 -6.61 11.45
C ASN A 257 3.22 -6.33 10.43
N PHE A 258 2.88 -5.65 9.33
CA PHE A 258 3.84 -5.29 8.30
C PHE A 258 4.91 -4.33 8.85
N SER A 259 4.50 -3.28 9.56
CA SER A 259 5.41 -2.31 10.17
C SER A 259 6.39 -2.97 11.15
N GLU A 260 5.91 -3.90 11.97
CA GLU A 260 6.72 -4.64 12.95
C GLU A 260 7.66 -5.64 12.28
N ALA A 261 7.16 -6.40 11.31
CA ALA A 261 7.96 -7.34 10.54
C ALA A 261 9.04 -6.62 9.72
N LEU A 262 8.74 -5.43 9.20
CA LEU A 262 9.71 -4.59 8.50
C LEU A 262 10.74 -3.97 9.45
N ALA A 263 10.35 -3.58 10.66
CA ALA A 263 11.27 -3.06 11.68
C ALA A 263 12.26 -4.12 12.16
N THR A 264 11.86 -5.38 12.19
CA THR A 264 12.69 -6.53 12.57
C THR A 264 13.31 -7.25 11.37
N TYR A 265 13.06 -6.78 10.15
CA TYR A 265 13.59 -7.39 8.93
C TYR A 265 15.10 -7.23 8.89
N THR A 266 15.79 -8.36 9.04
CA THR A 266 17.23 -8.45 8.93
C THR A 266 17.60 -9.50 7.88
N THR A 267 18.48 -9.11 6.98
CA THR A 267 19.20 -10.03 6.09
C THR A 267 20.35 -10.63 6.90
N THR A 268 20.02 -11.59 7.77
CA THR A 268 21.04 -12.38 8.48
C THR A 268 21.89 -13.10 7.43
N THR A 269 23.16 -12.73 7.34
CA THR A 269 24.16 -13.51 6.63
C THR A 269 24.72 -14.54 7.60
N ASP A 270 24.56 -15.83 7.31
CA ASP A 270 25.26 -16.84 8.09
C ASP A 270 26.77 -16.59 7.97
N SER A 271 27.54 -16.88 9.02
CA SER A 271 29.00 -16.80 8.90
C SER A 271 29.46 -17.85 7.88
N CYS A 272 29.94 -17.36 6.75
CA CYS A 272 30.43 -18.16 5.63
C CYS A 272 31.94 -18.34 5.65
N GLU A 273 32.50 -18.17 6.85
CA GLU A 273 33.90 -18.42 7.09
C GLU A 273 34.14 -19.94 7.20
N PRO A 274 35.17 -20.48 6.52
CA PRO A 274 35.41 -21.92 6.47
C PRO A 274 35.48 -22.60 7.84
N TYR A 275 36.04 -21.92 8.85
CA TYR A 275 36.18 -22.44 10.21
C TYR A 275 34.84 -22.56 10.97
N ASN A 276 33.78 -21.92 10.48
CA ASN A 276 32.42 -22.00 11.00
C ASN A 276 31.55 -23.02 10.24
N LYS A 277 32.09 -23.69 9.21
CA LYS A 277 31.38 -24.65 8.36
C LYS A 277 31.82 -26.09 8.63
N ARG A 278 31.85 -26.45 9.92
CA ARG A 278 32.29 -27.77 10.41
C ARG A 278 31.33 -28.91 10.06
N ASP A 279 30.08 -28.58 9.72
CA ASP A 279 29.05 -29.56 9.38
C ASP A 279 28.69 -29.56 7.87
N ASP A 280 29.40 -28.78 7.05
CA ASP A 280 29.20 -28.77 5.60
C ASP A 280 29.92 -29.96 4.95
N ASN A 281 29.21 -31.08 4.83
CA ASN A 281 29.75 -32.32 4.27
C ASN A 281 30.35 -32.14 2.86
N ASN A 282 29.80 -31.27 2.03
CA ASN A 282 30.31 -31.03 0.69
C ASN A 282 31.64 -30.30 0.72
N PHE A 283 31.76 -29.29 1.59
CA PHE A 283 33.02 -28.58 1.81
C PHE A 283 34.09 -29.49 2.43
N ILE A 284 33.73 -30.25 3.46
CA ILE A 284 34.64 -31.21 4.13
C ILE A 284 35.16 -32.27 3.14
N LEU A 285 34.27 -32.88 2.36
CA LEU A 285 34.65 -33.86 1.34
C LEU A 285 35.58 -33.26 0.29
N SER A 286 35.31 -32.02 -0.12
CA SER A 286 36.14 -31.32 -1.11
C SER A 286 37.55 -31.05 -0.56
N VAL A 287 37.66 -30.54 0.66
CA VAL A 287 38.96 -30.30 1.31
C VAL A 287 39.73 -31.60 1.57
N TYR A 288 39.04 -32.66 2.03
CA TYR A 288 39.65 -33.96 2.30
C TYR A 288 40.23 -34.61 1.03
N LYS A 289 39.52 -34.50 -0.11
CA LYS A 289 40.00 -34.99 -1.42
C LYS A 289 41.23 -34.26 -1.94
N ILE A 290 41.47 -33.02 -1.51
CA ILE A 290 42.62 -32.20 -1.91
C ILE A 290 43.83 -32.48 -1.00
N ALA A 291 43.58 -32.86 0.26
CA ALA A 291 44.63 -33.15 1.25
C ALA A 291 45.31 -34.51 1.05
N LYS A 292 44.62 -35.49 0.44
CA LYS A 292 45.23 -36.75 -0.04
C LYS A 292 46.07 -36.52 -1.29
#